data_AF-A0A7V9INT0-F1
#
_entry.id   AF-A0A7V9INT0-F1
#
_cell.length_a   1.000
_cell.length_b   1.000
_cell.length_c   1.000
_cell.angle_alpha   90.00
_cell.angle_beta   90.00
_cell.angle_gamma   90.00
#
_symmetry.space_group_name_H-M   'P 1'
#
loop_
_entity.id
_entity.type
_entity.pdbx_description
1 polymer ?
#
loop_
_entity_poly.entity_id
_entity_poly.type
_entity_poly.pdbx_seq_one_letter_code
_entity_poly.pdbx_strand_id
1 'polypeptide(L)'
;GIVDFISENCIGCGYCIAGCPFNIPRISKKDNKAYKCSLCSDRVAVGMAPACVKTCPTGALQFGSKTDMVARGEKRVRDLNERGYQKAGLYNPAGVGGTHVMYVLQHADQPGLYNNLPTDPTISPWVGLWKGIAKPLMALTLGIAALGAFFHYVTRGPKEVDESVAAVDADGREVTRHDREV
;
A
#
# COMPACT_ATOMS: atom_id res chain seq x y z
N GLY A 1 3.10 -17.46 0.82
CA GLY A 1 4.28 -16.88 0.16
C GLY A 1 3.89 -15.98 -1.01
N ILE A 2 3.03 -16.47 -1.91
CA ILE A 2 2.54 -15.69 -3.06
C ILE A 2 1.71 -14.50 -2.58
N VAL A 3 1.94 -13.34 -3.19
CA VAL A 3 1.07 -12.16 -3.09
C VAL A 3 0.31 -12.07 -4.39
N ASP A 4 -1.01 -12.03 -4.37
CA ASP A 4 -1.86 -11.97 -5.57
C ASP A 4 -2.94 -10.89 -5.43
N PHE A 5 -3.59 -10.53 -6.55
CA PHE A 5 -4.66 -9.52 -6.57
C PHE A 5 -6.02 -10.17 -6.85
N ILE A 6 -7.01 -9.88 -6.00
CA ILE A 6 -8.40 -10.25 -6.22
C ILE A 6 -9.08 -9.11 -6.97
N SER A 7 -9.22 -9.27 -8.29
CA SER A 7 -9.68 -8.22 -9.20
C SER A 7 -11.11 -7.72 -8.95
N GLU A 8 -11.96 -8.48 -8.26
CA GLU A 8 -13.31 -8.04 -7.89
C GLU A 8 -13.32 -6.92 -6.83
N ASN A 9 -12.31 -6.91 -5.95
CA ASN A 9 -12.17 -5.93 -4.87
C ASN A 9 -11.33 -4.72 -5.27
N CYS A 10 -10.78 -4.71 -6.49
CA CYS A 10 -9.91 -3.64 -6.97
C CYS A 10 -10.74 -2.46 -7.48
N ILE A 11 -10.61 -1.30 -6.82
CA ILE A 11 -11.27 -0.05 -7.20
C ILE A 11 -10.39 0.90 -8.03
N GLY A 12 -9.20 0.46 -8.45
CA GLY A 12 -8.31 1.27 -9.30
C GLY A 12 -7.63 2.48 -8.66
N CYS A 13 -7.65 2.62 -7.33
CA CYS A 13 -7.14 3.82 -6.65
C CYS A 13 -5.62 4.07 -6.75
N GLY A 14 -4.83 3.10 -7.20
CA GLY A 14 -3.37 3.26 -7.38
C GLY A 14 -2.53 3.26 -6.10
N TYR A 15 -3.10 3.10 -4.90
CA TYR A 15 -2.33 3.06 -3.65
C TYR A 15 -1.27 1.94 -3.61
N CYS A 16 -1.51 0.84 -4.33
CA CYS A 16 -0.53 -0.24 -4.46
C CYS A 16 0.73 0.19 -5.21
N ILE A 17 0.65 1.17 -6.13
CA ILE A 17 1.81 1.70 -6.84
C ILE A 17 2.68 2.50 -5.87
N ALA A 18 2.07 3.44 -5.13
CA ALA A 18 2.77 4.26 -4.16
C ALA A 18 3.37 3.44 -2.99
N GLY A 19 2.71 2.35 -2.60
CA GLY A 19 3.17 1.48 -1.52
C GLY A 19 4.23 0.47 -1.92
N CYS A 20 4.44 0.20 -3.21
CA CYS A 20 5.38 -0.83 -3.66
C CYS A 20 6.80 -0.26 -3.79
N PRO A 21 7.77 -0.69 -2.98
CA PRO A 21 9.15 -0.17 -3.06
C PRO A 21 9.88 -0.58 -4.35
N PHE A 22 9.31 -1.54 -5.09
CA PHE A 22 9.82 -2.00 -6.39
C PHE A 22 9.04 -1.41 -7.58
N ASN A 23 8.04 -0.55 -7.34
CA ASN A 23 7.20 0.05 -8.37
C ASN A 23 6.66 -0.97 -9.39
N ILE A 24 6.05 -2.07 -8.92
CA ILE A 24 5.61 -3.20 -9.77
C ILE A 24 4.16 -3.08 -10.25
N PRO A 25 3.15 -2.75 -9.42
CA PRO A 25 1.76 -2.77 -9.86
C PRO A 25 1.53 -1.80 -11.03
N ARG A 26 0.68 -2.19 -11.97
CA ARG A 26 0.24 -1.34 -13.10
C ARG A 26 -1.27 -1.34 -13.18
N ILE A 27 -1.87 -0.18 -13.40
CA ILE A 27 -3.31 -0.06 -13.63
C ILE A 27 -3.60 -0.23 -15.12
N SER A 28 -4.49 -1.15 -15.44
CA SER A 28 -5.00 -1.35 -16.80
C SER A 28 -5.98 -0.22 -17.16
N LYS A 29 -5.78 0.40 -18.32
CA LYS A 29 -6.69 1.43 -18.86
C LYS A 29 -8.03 0.87 -19.33
N LYS A 30 -8.13 -0.45 -19.51
CA LYS A 30 -9.33 -1.12 -20.04
C LYS A 30 -10.42 -1.30 -19.00
N ASP A 31 -10.02 -1.64 -17.78
CA ASP A 31 -10.93 -2.04 -16.69
C ASP A 31 -10.62 -1.34 -15.36
N ASN A 32 -9.62 -0.46 -15.34
CA ASN A 32 -9.16 0.28 -14.16
C ASN A 32 -8.72 -0.62 -13.00
N LYS A 33 -8.24 -1.84 -13.28
CA LYS A 33 -7.76 -2.78 -12.26
C LYS A 33 -6.24 -2.86 -12.24
N ALA A 34 -5.69 -3.15 -11.06
CA ALA A 34 -4.26 -3.37 -10.88
C ALA A 34 -3.86 -4.79 -11.29
N TYR A 35 -2.74 -4.91 -12.01
CA TYR A 35 -2.15 -6.18 -12.41
C TYR A 35 -0.65 -6.20 -12.12
N LYS A 36 -0.12 -7.40 -11.92
CA LYS A 36 1.31 -7.72 -11.74
C LYS A 36 1.52 -9.23 -11.90
N CYS A 37 2.76 -9.69 -11.76
CA CYS A 37 3.06 -11.12 -11.61
C CYS A 37 2.29 -11.73 -10.42
N SER A 38 1.58 -12.85 -10.69
CA SER A 38 0.87 -13.68 -9.70
C SER A 38 1.71 -14.88 -9.21
N LEU A 39 2.97 -14.96 -9.65
CA LEU A 39 3.83 -16.14 -9.49
C LEU A 39 3.20 -17.43 -10.06
N CYS A 40 2.31 -17.29 -11.05
CA CYS A 40 1.50 -18.38 -11.57
C CYS A 40 0.77 -19.15 -10.46
N SER A 41 0.08 -18.43 -9.57
CA SER A 41 -0.70 -18.98 -8.45
C SER A 41 -1.60 -20.14 -8.87
N ASP A 42 -2.25 -20.03 -10.02
CA ASP A 42 -3.05 -21.06 -10.69
C ASP A 42 -2.28 -22.35 -10.96
N ARG A 43 -1.05 -22.26 -11.49
CA ARG A 43 -0.20 -23.42 -11.79
C ARG A 43 0.41 -24.01 -10.54
N VAL A 44 0.91 -23.15 -9.64
CA VAL A 44 1.56 -23.57 -8.40
C VAL A 44 0.57 -24.29 -7.49
N ALA A 45 -0.69 -23.86 -7.46
CA ALA A 45 -1.75 -24.51 -6.68
C ALA A 45 -1.98 -25.98 -7.04
N VAL A 46 -1.68 -26.37 -8.28
CA VAL A 46 -1.80 -27.76 -8.77
C VAL A 46 -0.43 -28.44 -8.93
N GLY A 47 0.59 -27.94 -8.25
CA GLY A 47 1.93 -28.55 -8.21
C GLY A 47 2.77 -28.32 -9.48
N MET A 48 2.37 -27.41 -10.37
CA MET A 48 3.16 -27.08 -11.55
C MET A 48 4.09 -25.88 -11.31
N ALA A 49 5.27 -25.91 -11.92
CA ALA A 49 6.17 -24.76 -11.92
C ALA A 49 5.57 -23.55 -12.69
N PRO A 50 5.94 -22.31 -12.31
CA PRO A 50 5.58 -21.11 -13.07
C PRO A 50 6.00 -21.20 -14.54
N ALA A 51 5.22 -20.59 -15.42
CA ALA A 51 5.43 -20.69 -16.87
C ALA A 51 6.80 -20.13 -17.30
N CYS A 52 7.20 -18.96 -16.79
CA CYS A 52 8.50 -18.35 -17.08
C CYS A 52 9.68 -19.21 -16.60
N VAL A 53 9.52 -19.93 -15.48
CA VAL A 53 10.54 -20.86 -14.98
C VAL A 53 10.64 -22.07 -15.90
N LYS A 54 9.49 -22.70 -16.24
CA LYS A 54 9.45 -23.89 -17.10
C LYS A 54 10.07 -23.65 -18.48
N THR A 55 9.90 -22.44 -19.03
CA THR A 55 10.38 -22.11 -20.38
C THR A 55 11.84 -21.65 -20.43
N CYS A 56 12.50 -21.40 -19.29
CA CYS A 56 13.85 -20.83 -19.27
C CYS A 56 14.88 -21.83 -19.83
N PRO A 57 15.47 -21.60 -21.02
CA PRO A 57 16.29 -22.61 -21.69
C PRO A 57 17.64 -22.84 -21.00
N THR A 58 18.19 -21.80 -20.39
CA THR A 58 19.49 -21.84 -19.71
C THR A 58 19.39 -22.24 -18.24
N GLY A 59 18.16 -22.39 -17.71
CA GLY A 59 17.93 -22.65 -16.29
C GLY A 59 18.31 -21.47 -15.38
N ALA A 60 18.37 -20.24 -15.90
CA ALA A 60 18.60 -19.05 -15.09
C ALA A 60 17.48 -18.80 -14.06
N LEU A 61 16.24 -19.18 -14.41
CA LEU A 61 15.10 -19.16 -13.49
C LEU A 61 14.93 -20.54 -12.85
N GLN A 62 14.81 -20.56 -11.52
CA GLN A 62 14.62 -21.77 -10.73
C GLN A 62 13.45 -21.55 -9.77
N PHE A 63 12.77 -22.63 -9.39
CA PHE A 63 11.60 -22.57 -8.51
C PHE A 63 11.60 -23.74 -7.53
N GLY A 64 11.14 -23.49 -6.31
CA GLY A 64 11.07 -24.47 -5.23
C GLY A 64 10.67 -23.79 -3.92
N SER A 65 10.90 -24.48 -2.80
CA SER A 65 10.72 -23.87 -1.48
C SER A 65 11.69 -22.69 -1.30
N LYS A 66 11.31 -21.70 -0.48
CA LYS A 66 12.17 -20.53 -0.23
C LYS A 66 13.53 -20.96 0.32
N THR A 67 13.54 -21.91 1.27
CA THR A 67 14.76 -22.44 1.88
C THR A 67 15.68 -23.07 0.84
N ASP A 68 15.15 -23.91 -0.06
CA ASP A 68 15.96 -24.55 -1.10
C ASP A 68 16.50 -23.53 -2.10
N MET A 69 15.71 -22.51 -2.43
CA MET A 69 16.13 -21.47 -3.37
C MET A 69 17.18 -20.53 -2.76
N VAL A 70 17.11 -20.24 -1.45
CA VAL A 70 18.19 -19.53 -0.73
C VAL A 70 19.47 -20.38 -0.78
N ALA A 71 19.41 -21.65 -0.37
CA ALA A 71 20.58 -22.53 -0.38
C ALA A 71 21.22 -22.66 -1.77
N ARG A 72 20.39 -22.77 -2.82
CA ARG A 72 20.84 -22.80 -4.21
C ARG A 72 21.44 -21.47 -4.67
N GLY A 73 20.83 -20.36 -4.29
CA GLY A 73 21.35 -19.01 -4.54
C GLY A 73 22.73 -18.82 -3.92
N GLU A 74 22.90 -19.17 -2.65
CA GLU A 74 24.18 -19.10 -1.95
C GLU A 74 25.25 -20.01 -2.58
N LYS A 75 24.87 -21.20 -3.05
CA LYS A 75 25.78 -22.05 -3.82
C LYS A 75 26.24 -21.32 -5.09
N ARG A 76 25.31 -20.72 -5.84
CA ARG A 76 25.65 -19.99 -7.07
C ARG A 76 26.53 -18.76 -6.82
N VAL A 77 26.35 -18.09 -5.69
CA VAL A 77 27.22 -16.98 -5.26
C VAL A 77 28.65 -17.46 -5.06
N ARG A 78 28.86 -18.60 -4.38
CA ARG A 78 30.20 -19.19 -4.22
C ARG A 78 30.87 -19.49 -5.56
N ASP A 79 30.14 -20.12 -6.49
CA ASP A 79 30.64 -20.40 -7.84
C ASP A 79 31.04 -19.11 -8.60
N LEU A 80 30.34 -17.99 -8.36
CA LEU A 80 30.66 -16.70 -8.99
C LEU A 80 31.90 -16.05 -8.37
N ASN A 81 32.05 -16.14 -7.05
CA ASN A 81 33.22 -15.65 -6.34
C ASN A 81 34.50 -16.34 -6.83
N GLU A 82 34.47 -17.67 -7.02
CA GLU A 82 35.58 -18.46 -7.58
C GLU A 82 35.96 -18.03 -9.02
N ARG A 83 34.99 -17.47 -9.76
CA ARG A 83 35.18 -16.98 -11.14
C ARG A 83 35.59 -15.51 -11.20
N GLY A 84 35.92 -14.89 -10.07
CA GLY A 84 36.42 -13.52 -9.97
C GLY A 84 35.38 -12.45 -9.63
N TYR A 85 34.10 -12.81 -9.48
CA TYR A 85 33.06 -11.86 -9.09
C TYR A 85 32.99 -11.71 -7.56
N GLN A 86 33.99 -11.08 -6.96
CA GLN A 86 34.17 -10.97 -5.49
C GLN A 86 33.02 -10.26 -4.74
N LYS A 87 32.13 -9.57 -5.47
CA LYS A 87 30.96 -8.89 -4.92
C LYS A 87 29.65 -9.57 -5.32
N ALA A 88 29.70 -10.84 -5.73
CA ALA A 88 28.50 -11.60 -6.00
C ALA A 88 27.70 -11.81 -4.71
N GLY A 89 26.38 -11.87 -4.83
CA GLY A 89 25.51 -12.02 -3.68
C GLY A 89 24.07 -12.36 -4.04
N LEU A 90 23.34 -12.88 -3.06
CA LEU A 90 21.92 -13.17 -3.16
C LEU A 90 21.12 -11.94 -2.76
N TYR A 91 20.43 -11.33 -3.73
CA TYR A 91 19.51 -10.24 -3.49
C TYR A 91 18.18 -10.77 -2.92
N ASN A 92 18.04 -10.66 -1.60
CA ASN A 92 16.86 -11.01 -0.81
C ASN A 92 16.66 -9.95 0.29
N PRO A 93 16.10 -8.78 -0.04
CA PRO A 93 16.19 -7.59 0.81
C PRO A 93 15.41 -7.73 2.12
N ALA A 94 16.13 -7.55 3.25
CA ALA A 94 15.56 -7.65 4.59
C ALA A 94 14.57 -6.51 4.90
N GLY A 95 14.72 -5.35 4.26
CA GLY A 95 13.86 -4.18 4.42
C GLY A 95 12.37 -4.41 4.11
N VAL A 96 12.04 -5.47 3.37
CA VAL A 96 10.67 -5.94 3.10
C VAL A 96 10.38 -7.32 3.70
N GLY A 97 11.19 -7.78 4.66
CA GLY A 97 11.09 -9.12 5.27
C GLY A 97 11.61 -10.26 4.38
N GLY A 98 12.40 -9.94 3.36
CA GLY A 98 12.83 -10.87 2.32
C GLY A 98 11.75 -11.13 1.26
N THR A 99 12.17 -11.53 0.08
CA THR A 99 11.29 -11.72 -1.08
C THR A 99 11.04 -13.21 -1.37
N HIS A 100 10.06 -13.48 -2.24
CA HIS A 100 9.78 -14.81 -2.80
C HIS A 100 10.22 -14.93 -4.27
N VAL A 101 10.84 -13.87 -4.79
CA VAL A 101 11.59 -13.82 -6.04
C VAL A 101 12.92 -13.16 -5.68
N MET A 102 14.01 -13.91 -5.81
CA MET A 102 15.36 -13.49 -5.41
C MET A 102 16.27 -13.55 -6.63
N TYR A 103 17.32 -12.74 -6.63
CA TYR A 103 18.31 -12.71 -7.72
C TYR A 103 19.68 -13.08 -7.20
N VAL A 104 20.45 -13.82 -7.98
CA VAL A 104 21.90 -13.92 -7.76
C VAL A 104 22.56 -12.89 -8.66
N LEU A 105 23.18 -11.89 -8.05
CA LEU A 105 23.82 -10.78 -8.75
C LEU A 105 25.34 -10.99 -8.73
N GLN A 106 26.00 -10.64 -9.82
CA GLN A 106 27.47 -10.58 -9.91
C GLN A 106 28.04 -9.38 -9.14
N HIS A 107 27.29 -8.27 -9.10
CA HIS A 107 27.61 -7.03 -8.38
C HIS A 107 26.49 -6.72 -7.38
N ALA A 108 26.36 -7.53 -6.34
CA ALA A 108 25.33 -7.36 -5.32
C ALA A 108 25.55 -6.11 -4.44
N ASP A 109 26.76 -5.57 -4.44
CA ASP A 109 27.11 -4.27 -3.85
C ASP A 109 26.53 -3.08 -4.63
N GLN A 110 26.24 -3.27 -5.92
CA GLN A 110 25.69 -2.24 -6.80
C GLN A 110 24.43 -2.74 -7.55
N PRO A 111 23.32 -3.07 -6.85
CA PRO A 111 22.10 -3.55 -7.49
C PRO A 111 21.57 -2.60 -8.58
N GLY A 112 21.77 -1.29 -8.44
CA GLY A 112 21.35 -0.29 -9.42
C GLY A 112 21.86 -0.51 -10.85
N LEU A 113 23.00 -1.21 -11.03
CA LEU A 113 23.51 -1.61 -12.35
C LEU A 113 22.52 -2.50 -13.12
N TYR A 114 21.69 -3.25 -12.39
CA TYR A 114 20.68 -4.15 -12.95
C TYR A 114 19.35 -3.43 -13.17
N ASN A 115 19.37 -2.42 -14.06
CA ASN A 115 18.18 -1.64 -14.44
C ASN A 115 17.50 -0.94 -13.24
N ASN A 116 18.28 -0.16 -12.48
CA ASN A 116 17.81 0.60 -11.32
C ASN A 116 17.15 -0.26 -10.23
N LEU A 117 17.63 -1.49 -10.04
CA LEU A 117 17.19 -2.33 -8.93
C LEU A 117 17.55 -1.63 -7.60
N PRO A 118 16.58 -1.40 -6.68
CA PRO A 118 16.84 -0.69 -5.43
C PRO A 118 17.86 -1.42 -4.54
N THR A 119 18.77 -0.69 -3.92
CA THR A 119 19.81 -1.30 -3.06
C THR A 119 19.24 -1.85 -1.75
N ASP A 120 18.46 -1.04 -1.02
CA ASP A 120 17.80 -1.45 0.23
C ASP A 120 16.33 -0.99 0.26
N PRO A 121 15.44 -1.72 -0.44
CA PRO A 121 14.04 -1.35 -0.52
C PRO A 121 13.35 -1.58 0.84
N THR A 122 12.69 -0.54 1.33
CA THR A 122 11.81 -0.58 2.50
C THR A 122 10.45 0.04 2.17
N ILE A 123 9.42 -0.29 2.93
CA ILE A 123 8.15 0.44 2.82
C ILE A 123 8.38 1.87 3.28
N SER A 124 7.91 2.85 2.48
CA SER A 124 8.05 4.27 2.82
C SER A 124 7.55 4.56 4.25
N PRO A 125 8.35 5.24 5.09
CA PRO A 125 7.96 5.58 6.46
C PRO A 125 6.64 6.37 6.54
N TRP A 126 6.39 7.22 5.54
CA TRP A 126 5.15 7.98 5.44
C TRP A 126 3.93 7.09 5.20
N VAL A 127 4.07 6.08 4.33
CA VAL A 127 3.03 5.08 4.10
C VAL A 127 2.80 4.27 5.38
N GLY A 128 3.88 3.90 6.08
CA GLY A 128 3.83 3.24 7.38
C GLY A 128 3.07 4.04 8.44
N LEU A 129 3.34 5.35 8.56
CA LEU A 129 2.64 6.26 9.47
C LEU A 129 1.15 6.38 9.11
N TRP A 130 0.85 6.69 7.85
CA TRP A 130 -0.52 6.89 7.36
C TRP A 130 -1.40 5.65 7.50
N LYS A 131 -0.86 4.47 7.17
CA LYS A 131 -1.60 3.20 7.28
C LYS A 131 -1.54 2.59 8.67
N GLY A 132 -0.56 2.98 9.49
CA GLY A 132 -0.39 2.56 10.87
C GLY A 132 -1.13 3.48 11.85
N ILE A 133 -0.39 4.11 12.76
CA ILE A 133 -0.93 4.79 13.95
C ILE A 133 -1.87 5.97 13.64
N ALA A 134 -1.75 6.59 12.46
CA ALA A 134 -2.64 7.69 12.08
C ALA A 134 -4.12 7.27 12.07
N LYS A 135 -4.43 6.03 11.65
CA LYS A 135 -5.82 5.56 11.59
C LYS A 135 -6.52 5.42 12.95
N PRO A 136 -5.98 4.67 13.94
CA PRO A 136 -6.62 4.57 15.24
C PRO A 136 -6.67 5.92 15.96
N LEU A 137 -5.65 6.78 15.80
CA LEU A 137 -5.68 8.13 16.36
C LEU A 137 -6.82 8.96 15.76
N MET A 138 -7.00 8.95 14.44
CA MET A 138 -8.13 9.66 13.81
C MET A 138 -9.48 9.11 14.26
N ALA A 139 -9.62 7.78 14.39
CA ALA A 139 -10.85 7.16 14.88
C ALA A 139 -11.16 7.57 16.33
N LEU A 140 -10.14 7.58 17.19
CA LEU A 140 -10.27 8.02 18.57
C LEU A 140 -10.67 9.49 18.66
N THR A 141 -10.00 10.37 17.90
CA THR A 141 -10.33 11.80 17.84
C THR A 141 -11.77 12.04 17.40
N LEU A 142 -12.24 11.32 16.37
CA LEU A 142 -13.63 11.40 15.93
C LEU A 142 -14.61 10.92 17.02
N GLY A 143 -14.26 9.84 17.73
CA GLY A 143 -15.06 9.35 18.86
C GLY A 143 -15.16 10.36 20.00
N ILE A 144 -14.03 10.98 20.38
CA ILE A 144 -13.99 12.04 21.39
C ILE A 144 -14.81 13.26 20.95
N ALA A 145 -14.68 13.68 19.69
CA ALA A 145 -15.43 14.80 19.15
C ALA A 145 -16.95 14.54 19.15
N ALA A 146 -17.38 13.34 18.78
CA ALA A 146 -18.79 12.95 18.79
C ALA A 146 -19.35 12.93 20.22
N LEU A 147 -18.61 12.38 21.19
CA LEU A 147 -18.98 12.42 22.61
C LEU A 147 -19.04 13.86 23.12
N GLY A 148 -18.04 14.67 22.80
CA GLY A 148 -18.00 16.09 23.17
C GLY A 148 -19.19 16.86 22.62
N ALA A 149 -19.55 16.65 21.35
CA ALA A 149 -20.72 17.26 20.73
C ALA A 149 -22.03 16.81 21.38
N PHE A 150 -22.16 15.52 21.69
CA PHE A 150 -23.32 14.98 22.40
C PHE A 150 -23.49 15.61 23.78
N PHE A 151 -22.43 15.62 24.60
CA PHE A 151 -22.47 16.22 25.93
C PHE A 151 -22.66 17.73 25.89
N HIS A 152 -22.06 18.43 24.92
CA HIS A 152 -22.30 19.86 24.72
C HIS A 152 -23.78 20.13 24.41
N TYR A 153 -24.37 19.36 23.49
CA TYR A 153 -25.79 19.51 23.13
C TYR A 153 -26.71 19.22 24.31
N VAL A 154 -26.47 18.15 25.07
CA VAL A 154 -27.29 17.78 26.24
C VAL A 154 -27.19 18.81 27.38
N THR A 155 -26.02 19.41 27.59
CA THR A 155 -25.79 20.35 28.71
C THR A 155 -26.11 21.81 28.38
N ARG A 156 -25.91 22.25 27.14
CA ARG A 156 -26.14 23.64 26.71
C ARG A 156 -27.46 23.84 25.97
N GLY A 157 -28.04 22.77 25.44
CA GLY A 157 -29.23 22.85 24.60
C GLY A 157 -28.96 23.46 23.21
N PRO A 158 -29.99 23.50 22.35
CA PRO A 158 -29.91 24.17 21.06
C PRO A 158 -29.77 25.69 21.25
N LYS A 159 -29.02 26.34 20.36
CA LYS A 159 -28.97 27.81 20.30
C LYS A 159 -30.21 28.30 19.57
N GLU A 160 -31.15 28.84 20.33
CA GLU A 160 -32.32 29.52 19.76
C GLU A 160 -31.92 30.90 19.22
N VAL A 161 -32.62 31.37 18.19
CA VAL A 161 -32.50 32.72 17.64
C VAL A 161 -33.49 33.61 18.37
N ASP A 162 -33.03 34.77 18.84
CA ASP A 162 -33.89 35.75 19.49
C ASP A 162 -34.88 36.34 18.47
N GLU A 163 -36.18 36.07 18.65
CA GLU A 163 -37.25 36.55 17.76
C GLU A 163 -37.30 38.08 17.67
N SER A 164 -36.71 38.81 18.63
CA SER A 164 -36.65 40.28 18.59
C SER A 164 -35.75 40.84 17.48
N VAL A 165 -34.87 40.02 16.89
CA VAL A 165 -33.92 40.44 15.83
C VAL A 165 -34.40 40.01 14.44
N ALA A 166 -35.28 39.02 14.33
CA ALA A 166 -35.73 38.46 13.05
C ALA A 166 -36.95 39.18 12.45
N ALA A 167 -37.60 40.05 13.21
CA ALA A 167 -38.76 40.77 12.76
C ALA A 167 -38.29 42.05 12.06
N VAL A 168 -37.85 41.92 10.81
CA VAL A 168 -37.63 43.06 9.91
C VAL A 168 -38.53 42.87 8.70
N ASP A 169 -39.41 43.82 8.43
CA ASP A 169 -40.36 43.75 7.31
C ASP A 169 -39.67 43.85 5.94
N ALA A 170 -40.43 43.68 4.85
CA ALA A 170 -39.93 43.73 3.47
C ALA A 170 -39.29 45.08 3.08
N ASP A 171 -39.39 46.09 3.95
CA ASP A 171 -38.89 47.46 3.77
C ASP A 171 -37.75 47.81 4.75
N GLY A 172 -37.25 46.81 5.50
CA GLY A 172 -36.08 46.97 6.37
C GLY A 172 -36.35 47.56 7.75
N ARG A 173 -37.60 47.55 8.24
CA ARG A 173 -37.97 48.12 9.55
C ARG A 173 -38.19 47.05 10.62
N GLU A 174 -37.67 47.27 11.83
CA GLU A 174 -37.89 46.39 13.00
C GLU A 174 -39.39 46.34 13.38
N VAL A 175 -39.96 45.14 13.42
CA VAL A 175 -41.35 44.85 13.78
C VAL A 175 -41.37 44.34 15.23
N THR A 176 -41.98 45.08 16.14
CA THR A 176 -42.07 44.66 17.54
C THR A 176 -43.36 43.90 17.81
N ARG A 177 -43.37 43.08 18.86
CA ARG A 177 -44.49 42.18 19.23
C ARG A 177 -45.85 42.88 19.40
N HIS A 178 -45.89 44.22 19.52
CA HIS A 178 -47.11 45.00 19.64
C HIS A 178 -47.94 45.07 18.34
N ASP A 179 -47.32 44.82 17.18
CA ASP A 179 -47.96 44.99 15.87
C ASP A 179 -48.71 43.74 15.37
N ARG A 180 -48.71 42.64 16.15
CA ARG A 180 -49.38 41.37 15.79
C ARG A 180 -50.81 41.22 16.32
N GLU A 181 -51.32 42.15 17.12
CA GLU A 181 -52.64 42.05 17.76
C GLU A 181 -53.70 43.02 17.20
N VAL A 182 -53.52 43.56 15.98
CA VAL A 182 -54.54 44.36 15.28
C VAL A 182 -54.91 43.73 13.94
#